data_AF-A0A4R4J299-F1
#
_entry.id   AF-A0A4R4J299-F1
#
_cell.length_a   1.000
_cell.length_b   1.000
_cell.length_c   1.000
_cell.angle_alpha   90.00
_cell.angle_beta   90.00
_cell.angle_gamma   90.00
#
_symmetry.space_group_name_H-M   'P 1'
#
loop_
_entity.id
_entity.type
_entity.pdbx_description
1 polymer ?
#
loop_
_entity_poly.entity_id
_entity_poly.type
_entity_poly.pdbx_seq_one_letter_code
_entity_poly.pdbx_strand_id
1 'polypeptide(L)'
;MRLKLLLLLLGVIIMSGLGVMVMFGANANEPRLYIRSLFDIQYAFCDIKTNGVTGFSNRNSALEGRGFGSSSTASMLLMANGENEISLEFGALGWFSSDALSDKDRNHFNSEAKCTLELTAMRGKRSEVLTAIEVAIDKNGQPVATTPANEAKYAAISTPVVRHVIQAEKVGPGHIEKQYFYPKEFPLNMTLYRFSRNVKISGLPEWEWVKATPYTDTPEQRQQLQQAYMAAWQAYNAKDLNTLRDQQKVALKAWAWATGESEESIFADQSVYRRIKIKSFKMKPINWDDYQVKIMNQGRMVRLVNKSDLKNSPISYYYVDEEDGETVLSTVAPIFSLINGRFVQVI
;
A
#
# COMPACT_ATOMS: atom_id res chain seq x y z
N MET A 1 9.49 -26.36 -80.06
CA MET A 1 10.58 -26.67 -79.10
C MET A 1 9.94 -27.43 -77.94
N ARG A 2 10.10 -28.76 -77.86
CA ARG A 2 11.14 -29.45 -77.04
C ARG A 2 11.13 -28.90 -75.60
N LEU A 3 10.87 -29.65 -74.53
CA LEU A 3 11.22 -31.04 -74.26
C LEU A 3 10.42 -31.56 -73.05
N LYS A 4 9.94 -32.81 -73.15
CA LYS A 4 9.64 -33.71 -72.03
C LYS A 4 10.96 -34.15 -71.37
N LEU A 5 10.97 -34.44 -70.07
CA LEU A 5 11.58 -35.64 -69.46
C LEU A 5 11.17 -35.68 -67.98
N LEU A 6 10.33 -36.63 -67.55
CA LEU A 6 10.68 -37.91 -66.88
C LEU A 6 11.25 -37.67 -65.47
N LEU A 7 10.93 -38.39 -64.39
CA LEU A 7 10.38 -39.73 -64.11
C LEU A 7 9.78 -39.60 -62.67
N LEU A 8 8.55 -39.99 -62.36
CA LEU A 8 8.04 -41.35 -62.08
C LEU A 8 8.80 -42.13 -60.98
N LEU A 9 7.98 -42.78 -60.14
CA LEU A 9 8.22 -43.81 -59.10
C LEU A 9 8.22 -43.25 -57.65
N LEU A 10 7.42 -43.70 -56.69
CA LEU A 10 6.52 -44.86 -56.49
C LEU A 10 5.55 -44.51 -55.35
N GLY A 11 4.27 -44.88 -55.44
CA GLY A 11 3.67 -45.91 -54.54
C GLY A 11 3.13 -45.33 -53.23
N VAL A 12 1.88 -44.84 -53.19
CA VAL A 12 0.69 -45.56 -52.64
C VAL A 12 0.94 -46.16 -51.24
N ILE A 13 0.23 -45.67 -50.22
CA ILE A 13 -0.68 -46.47 -49.37
C ILE A 13 -1.53 -45.54 -48.48
N ILE A 14 -2.82 -45.83 -48.56
CA ILE A 14 -4.01 -45.41 -47.82
C ILE A 14 -3.78 -45.35 -46.30
N MET A 15 -4.28 -44.29 -45.64
CA MET A 15 -4.87 -44.41 -44.29
C MET A 15 -6.01 -43.42 -44.11
N SER A 16 -7.21 -43.99 -44.04
CA SER A 16 -8.40 -43.47 -43.40
C SER A 16 -8.09 -43.01 -41.97
N GLY A 17 -8.30 -41.73 -41.69
CA GLY A 17 -8.31 -41.19 -40.34
C GLY A 17 -9.56 -40.34 -40.16
N LEU A 18 -10.49 -40.84 -39.33
CA LEU A 18 -11.49 -40.02 -38.67
C LEU A 18 -10.75 -38.87 -37.96
N GLY A 19 -10.75 -37.70 -38.57
CA GLY A 19 -10.29 -36.48 -37.91
C GLY A 19 -11.34 -36.06 -36.89
N VAL A 20 -11.25 -36.60 -35.67
CA VAL A 20 -11.87 -35.98 -34.50
C VAL A 20 -11.19 -34.62 -34.37
N MET A 21 -11.85 -33.55 -34.83
CA MET A 21 -11.51 -32.20 -34.43
C MET A 21 -11.77 -32.11 -32.93
N VAL A 22 -10.73 -32.38 -32.14
CA VAL A 22 -10.71 -31.99 -30.73
C VAL A 22 -10.67 -30.47 -30.74
N MET A 23 -11.86 -29.86 -30.67
CA MET A 23 -12.02 -28.46 -30.31
C MET A 23 -11.45 -28.35 -28.90
N PHE A 24 -10.17 -27.97 -28.79
CA PHE A 24 -9.64 -27.41 -27.55
C PHE A 24 -10.45 -26.15 -27.31
N GLY A 25 -11.52 -26.27 -26.54
CA GLY A 25 -12.18 -25.14 -25.93
C GLY A 25 -11.11 -24.41 -25.13
N ALA A 26 -10.63 -23.30 -25.67
CA ALA A 26 -9.92 -22.31 -24.88
C ALA A 26 -10.92 -21.83 -23.83
N ASN A 27 -10.86 -22.42 -22.62
CA ASN A 27 -11.43 -21.80 -21.45
C ASN A 27 -10.67 -20.47 -21.30
N ALA A 28 -11.23 -19.40 -21.86
CA ALA A 28 -10.80 -18.06 -21.55
C ALA A 28 -11.03 -17.91 -20.04
N ASN A 29 -9.97 -18.09 -19.26
CA ASN A 29 -10.00 -17.85 -17.83
C ASN A 29 -10.59 -16.45 -17.64
N GLU A 30 -11.69 -16.35 -16.89
CA GLU A 30 -12.31 -15.06 -16.65
C GLU A 30 -11.26 -14.09 -16.11
N PRO A 31 -11.21 -12.84 -16.62
CA PRO A 31 -10.23 -11.87 -16.14
C PRO A 31 -10.36 -11.69 -14.63
N ARG A 32 -9.23 -11.80 -13.92
CA ARG A 32 -9.17 -11.64 -12.47
C ARG A 32 -9.72 -10.27 -12.06
N LEU A 33 -10.36 -10.24 -10.90
CA LEU A 33 -10.80 -9.00 -10.27
C LEU A 33 -9.62 -8.33 -9.57
N TYR A 34 -9.44 -7.05 -9.88
CA TYR A 34 -8.56 -6.13 -9.16
C TYR A 34 -9.40 -5.00 -8.59
N ILE A 35 -9.09 -4.56 -7.38
CA ILE A 35 -9.70 -3.35 -6.81
C ILE A 35 -8.57 -2.41 -6.42
N ARG A 36 -8.61 -1.20 -6.97
CA ARG A 36 -7.63 -0.16 -6.74
C ARG A 36 -8.31 1.09 -6.19
N SER A 37 -7.57 1.84 -5.38
CA SER A 37 -7.96 3.20 -5.00
C SER A 37 -7.23 4.16 -5.92
N LEU A 38 -7.95 4.86 -6.79
CA LEU A 38 -7.43 5.90 -7.67
C LEU A 38 -7.65 7.24 -6.99
N PHE A 39 -6.67 8.13 -7.02
CA PHE A 39 -6.76 9.42 -6.34
C PHE A 39 -6.09 10.53 -7.12
N ASP A 40 -6.60 11.75 -6.94
CA ASP A 40 -6.03 13.00 -7.43
C ASP A 40 -6.03 14.04 -6.31
N ILE A 41 -4.87 14.66 -6.07
CA ILE A 41 -4.63 15.56 -4.94
C ILE A 41 -4.09 16.88 -5.47
N GLN A 42 -4.64 17.99 -4.99
CA GLN A 42 -4.25 19.33 -5.37
C GLN A 42 -4.26 20.26 -4.16
N TYR A 43 -3.18 21.05 -4.00
CA TYR A 43 -2.99 22.06 -2.96
C TYR A 43 -3.34 21.61 -1.53
N ALA A 44 -3.13 20.34 -1.21
CA ALA A 44 -3.49 19.76 0.08
C ALA A 44 -2.56 18.62 0.50
N PHE A 45 -2.56 18.32 1.79
CA PHE A 45 -2.13 17.02 2.29
C PHE A 45 -3.28 16.03 2.21
N CYS A 46 -3.01 14.83 1.65
CA CYS A 46 -3.90 13.68 1.68
C CYS A 46 -3.17 12.40 2.12
N ASP A 47 -3.83 11.62 2.98
CA ASP A 47 -3.49 10.23 3.33
C ASP A 47 -4.66 9.32 2.98
N ILE A 48 -4.47 8.47 1.96
CA ILE A 48 -5.46 7.57 1.40
C ILE A 48 -5.38 6.23 2.13
N LYS A 49 -6.50 5.79 2.72
CA LYS A 49 -6.55 4.59 3.56
C LYS A 49 -7.64 3.62 3.15
N THR A 50 -7.35 2.35 3.38
CA THR A 50 -8.29 1.23 3.30
C THR A 50 -8.24 0.47 4.62
N ASN A 51 -9.37 0.34 5.31
CA ASN A 51 -9.48 -0.29 6.62
C ASN A 51 -8.43 0.24 7.64
N GLY A 52 -8.21 1.56 7.63
CA GLY A 52 -7.23 2.25 8.48
C GLY A 52 -5.76 2.08 8.10
N VAL A 53 -5.45 1.32 7.04
CA VAL A 53 -4.08 1.15 6.51
C VAL A 53 -3.82 2.21 5.44
N THR A 54 -2.75 2.99 5.59
CA THR A 54 -2.28 3.94 4.57
C THR A 54 -1.81 3.20 3.32
N GLY A 55 -2.50 3.41 2.21
CA GLY A 55 -2.07 2.96 0.89
C GLY A 55 -1.19 3.99 0.19
N PHE A 56 -1.43 5.28 0.42
CA PHE A 56 -0.62 6.37 -0.11
C PHE A 56 -0.73 7.62 0.75
N SER A 57 0.34 8.39 0.87
CA SER A 57 0.33 9.70 1.50
C SER A 57 1.23 10.65 0.72
N ASN A 58 0.73 11.84 0.38
CA ASN A 58 1.54 12.86 -0.29
C ASN A 58 2.36 13.72 0.69
N ARG A 59 2.61 13.24 1.92
CA ARG A 59 3.30 13.98 2.99
C ARG A 59 4.58 14.69 2.53
N ASN A 60 5.43 14.03 1.75
CA ASN A 60 6.66 14.64 1.22
C ASN A 60 6.34 15.82 0.28
N SER A 61 5.35 15.67 -0.60
CA SER A 61 4.87 16.74 -1.49
C SER A 61 4.27 17.92 -0.68
N ALA A 62 3.56 17.63 0.41
CA ALA A 62 3.03 18.64 1.32
C ALA A 62 4.13 19.35 2.10
N LEU A 63 5.17 18.63 2.54
CA LEU A 63 6.35 19.18 3.20
C LEU A 63 7.10 20.19 2.33
N GLU A 64 7.14 19.94 1.02
CA GLU A 64 7.71 20.87 0.04
C GLU A 64 6.75 22.02 -0.36
N GLY A 65 5.59 22.14 0.29
CA GLY A 65 4.62 23.21 0.03
C GLY A 65 3.82 23.06 -1.27
N ARG A 66 3.95 21.92 -1.97
CA ARG A 66 3.25 21.65 -3.24
C ARG A 66 1.86 21.08 -3.00
N GLY A 67 1.77 19.95 -2.28
CA GLY A 67 0.50 19.30 -1.99
C GLY A 67 -0.21 18.69 -3.19
N PHE A 68 0.55 18.13 -4.14
CA PHE A 68 0.02 17.46 -5.34
C PHE A 68 0.32 15.96 -5.34
N GLY A 69 -0.48 15.21 -6.09
CA GLY A 69 -0.19 13.82 -6.45
C GLY A 69 -1.39 13.10 -7.04
N SER A 70 -1.17 12.34 -8.11
CA SER A 70 -2.22 11.53 -8.75
C SER A 70 -1.65 10.14 -9.03
N SER A 71 -2.31 9.09 -8.54
CA SER A 71 -1.85 7.71 -8.73
C SER A 71 -2.94 6.71 -8.33
N SER A 72 -2.55 5.47 -8.07
CA SER A 72 -3.44 4.45 -7.50
C SER A 72 -2.71 3.52 -6.53
N THR A 73 -3.47 2.93 -5.61
CA THR A 73 -2.98 1.91 -4.65
C THR A 73 -3.63 0.56 -4.91
N ALA A 74 -2.96 -0.53 -4.54
CA ALA A 74 -3.51 -1.89 -4.57
C ALA A 74 -4.42 -2.15 -3.36
N SER A 75 -5.49 -1.37 -3.20
CA SER A 75 -6.37 -1.39 -2.01
C SER A 75 -6.99 -2.75 -1.73
N MET A 76 -7.19 -3.61 -2.74
CA MET A 76 -7.71 -4.97 -2.54
C MET A 76 -6.92 -5.81 -1.54
N LEU A 77 -5.61 -5.57 -1.41
CA LEU A 77 -4.72 -6.28 -0.47
C LEU A 77 -5.11 -6.04 0.99
N LEU A 78 -5.81 -4.94 1.24
CA LEU A 78 -6.21 -4.44 2.55
C LEU A 78 -7.70 -4.69 2.81
N MET A 79 -8.42 -5.29 1.84
CA MET A 79 -9.85 -5.55 1.88
C MET A 79 -10.17 -7.02 2.10
N ALA A 80 -11.31 -7.29 2.73
CA ALA A 80 -11.90 -8.62 2.82
C ALA A 80 -13.28 -8.66 2.14
N ASN A 81 -13.79 -9.85 1.81
CA ASN A 81 -15.18 -9.98 1.41
C ASN A 81 -16.09 -9.53 2.57
N GLY A 82 -17.10 -8.70 2.26
CA GLY A 82 -17.95 -8.05 3.26
C GLY A 82 -17.74 -6.54 3.31
N GLU A 83 -17.92 -5.96 4.48
CA GLU A 83 -17.84 -4.52 4.71
C GLU A 83 -16.39 -4.06 4.90
N ASN A 84 -16.02 -2.99 4.20
CA ASN A 84 -14.69 -2.36 4.28
C ASN A 84 -14.86 -0.84 4.38
N GLU A 85 -13.99 -0.18 5.12
CA GLU A 85 -13.90 1.28 5.16
C GLU A 85 -12.90 1.77 4.10
N ILE A 86 -13.33 2.73 3.29
CA ILE A 86 -12.41 3.59 2.53
C ILE A 86 -12.42 4.98 3.13
N SER A 87 -11.25 5.61 3.21
CA SER A 87 -11.15 6.96 3.75
C SER A 87 -10.00 7.73 3.16
N LEU A 88 -10.09 9.06 3.24
CA LEU A 88 -8.96 9.95 3.07
C LEU A 88 -8.90 10.94 4.24
N GLU A 89 -7.70 11.25 4.69
CA GLU A 89 -7.44 12.33 5.66
C GLU A 89 -6.90 13.54 4.91
N PHE A 90 -7.55 14.69 5.09
CA PHE A 90 -7.30 15.92 4.34
C PHE A 90 -6.77 17.01 5.28
N GLY A 91 -5.67 17.66 4.91
CA GLY A 91 -5.00 18.66 5.74
C GLY A 91 -4.46 19.86 4.96
N ALA A 92 -4.44 21.02 5.61
CA ALA A 92 -3.92 22.24 5.02
C ALA A 92 -2.38 22.21 4.94
N LEU A 93 -1.82 22.79 3.88
CA LEU A 93 -0.36 22.83 3.68
C LEU A 93 0.36 23.74 4.68
N GLY A 94 -0.35 24.71 5.28
CA GLY A 94 0.22 25.60 6.30
C GLY A 94 0.78 24.85 7.51
N TRP A 95 0.29 23.65 7.80
CA TRP A 95 0.85 22.78 8.85
C TRP A 95 2.30 22.36 8.60
N PHE A 96 2.72 22.27 7.34
CA PHE A 96 4.08 21.88 6.96
C PHE A 96 5.03 23.08 6.76
N SER A 97 4.49 24.30 6.76
CA SER A 97 5.26 25.52 6.51
C SER A 97 6.35 25.75 7.57
N SER A 98 7.48 26.30 7.10
CA SER A 98 8.56 26.81 7.94
C SER A 98 8.23 28.05 8.71
N ASP A 99 7.21 28.78 8.27
CA ASP A 99 6.93 30.11 8.78
C ASP A 99 6.26 30.03 10.16
N ALA A 100 6.48 31.07 10.95
CA ALA A 100 5.83 31.24 12.24
C ALA A 100 4.36 31.63 12.03
N LEU A 101 3.52 30.64 11.78
CA LEU A 101 2.08 30.78 11.58
C LEU A 101 1.31 30.46 12.85
N SER A 102 0.21 31.18 13.07
CA SER A 102 -0.78 30.81 14.08
C SER A 102 -1.50 29.53 13.68
N ASP A 103 -2.07 28.80 14.64
CA ASP A 103 -2.86 27.58 14.33
C ASP A 103 -4.03 27.88 13.38
N LYS A 104 -4.59 29.09 13.45
CA LYS A 104 -5.63 29.53 12.52
C LYS A 104 -5.10 29.61 11.08
N ASP A 105 -3.91 30.18 10.90
CA ASP A 105 -3.30 30.33 9.58
C ASP A 105 -2.79 28.98 9.04
N ARG A 106 -2.28 28.10 9.91
CA ARG A 106 -1.89 26.73 9.54
C ARG A 106 -3.06 25.90 9.02
N ASN A 107 -4.26 26.16 9.52
CA ASN A 107 -5.51 25.52 9.11
C ASN A 107 -6.17 26.17 7.88
N HIS A 108 -5.59 27.22 7.30
CA HIS A 108 -6.13 27.84 6.11
C HIS A 108 -5.89 26.97 4.88
N PHE A 109 -6.97 26.63 4.16
CA PHE A 109 -6.89 25.90 2.90
C PHE A 109 -6.85 26.86 1.71
N ASN A 110 -6.04 26.51 0.70
CA ASN A 110 -6.19 27.09 -0.63
C ASN A 110 -7.62 26.80 -1.13
N SER A 111 -8.31 27.79 -1.70
CA SER A 111 -9.69 27.63 -2.20
C SER A 111 -9.83 26.58 -3.31
N GLU A 112 -8.74 26.25 -4.01
CA GLU A 112 -8.68 25.22 -5.05
C GLU A 112 -8.20 23.86 -4.51
N ALA A 113 -8.01 23.73 -3.19
CA ALA A 113 -7.59 22.48 -2.59
C ALA A 113 -8.64 21.39 -2.79
N LYS A 114 -8.22 20.25 -3.33
CA LYS A 114 -9.10 19.10 -3.60
C LYS A 114 -8.39 17.78 -3.36
N CYS A 115 -9.19 16.76 -3.07
CA CYS A 115 -8.74 15.38 -2.98
C CYS A 115 -9.86 14.46 -3.44
N THR A 116 -9.62 13.71 -4.50
CA THR A 116 -10.55 12.69 -4.97
C THR A 116 -10.01 11.30 -4.64
N LEU A 117 -10.93 10.39 -4.34
CA LEU A 117 -10.64 8.99 -4.09
C LEU A 117 -11.76 8.15 -4.71
N GLU A 118 -11.42 7.38 -5.72
CA GLU A 118 -12.31 6.42 -6.36
C GLU A 118 -11.86 5.00 -6.03
N LEU A 119 -12.79 4.18 -5.56
CA LEU A 119 -12.57 2.75 -5.45
C LEU A 119 -13.07 2.08 -6.73
N THR A 120 -12.15 1.51 -7.50
CA THR A 120 -12.44 1.03 -8.86
C THR A 120 -12.15 -0.46 -8.96
N ALA A 121 -13.17 -1.21 -9.38
CA ALA A 121 -13.06 -2.61 -9.75
C ALA A 121 -12.66 -2.74 -11.22
N MET A 122 -11.68 -3.60 -11.49
CA MET A 122 -11.17 -3.84 -12.84
C MET A 122 -11.21 -5.35 -13.13
N ARG A 123 -11.75 -5.73 -14.28
CA ARG A 123 -11.77 -7.11 -14.81
C ARG A 123 -11.41 -7.08 -16.29
N GLY A 124 -10.14 -7.39 -16.59
CA GLY A 124 -9.62 -7.27 -17.96
C GLY A 124 -9.72 -5.83 -18.44
N LYS A 125 -10.43 -5.59 -19.55
CA LYS A 125 -10.65 -4.23 -20.10
C LYS A 125 -11.84 -3.49 -19.46
N ARG A 126 -12.62 -4.16 -18.61
CA ARG A 126 -13.78 -3.55 -17.94
C ARG A 126 -13.33 -2.90 -16.65
N SER A 127 -13.79 -1.67 -16.42
CA SER A 127 -13.53 -0.89 -15.21
C SER A 127 -14.86 -0.32 -14.71
N GLU A 128 -15.09 -0.37 -13.41
CA GLU A 128 -16.29 0.12 -12.75
C GLU A 128 -15.91 0.83 -11.45
N VAL A 129 -16.35 2.08 -11.30
CA VAL A 129 -16.21 2.81 -10.03
C VAL A 129 -17.27 2.30 -9.07
N LEU A 130 -16.83 1.64 -8.01
CA LEU A 130 -17.70 1.09 -6.97
C LEU A 130 -18.24 2.18 -6.05
N THR A 131 -17.38 3.13 -5.71
CA THR A 131 -17.71 4.27 -4.85
C THR A 131 -16.64 5.35 -4.96
N ALA A 132 -16.99 6.58 -4.58
CA ALA A 132 -16.05 7.68 -4.52
C ALA A 132 -16.20 8.53 -3.25
N ILE A 133 -15.14 9.28 -2.94
CA ILE A 133 -15.09 10.38 -1.98
C ILE A 133 -14.42 11.54 -2.72
N GLU A 134 -15.11 12.68 -2.82
CA GLU A 134 -14.59 13.90 -3.41
C GLU A 134 -14.62 14.99 -2.35
N VAL A 135 -13.48 15.66 -2.13
CA VAL A 135 -13.33 16.73 -1.14
C VAL A 135 -12.90 18.00 -1.83
N ALA A 136 -13.57 19.10 -1.49
CA ALA A 136 -13.26 20.46 -1.95
C ALA A 136 -13.47 21.46 -0.82
N ILE A 137 -13.01 22.70 -1.04
CA ILE A 137 -13.18 23.80 -0.09
C ILE A 137 -14.50 24.53 -0.35
N ASP A 138 -15.30 24.70 0.69
CA ASP A 138 -16.55 25.47 0.63
C ASP A 138 -16.30 26.99 0.66
N LYS A 139 -17.38 27.76 0.48
CA LYS A 139 -17.34 29.23 0.54
C LYS A 139 -16.84 29.81 1.88
N ASN A 140 -16.81 29.02 2.95
CA ASN A 140 -16.32 29.41 4.27
C ASN A 140 -14.85 29.01 4.49
N GLY A 141 -14.18 28.45 3.47
CA GLY A 141 -12.81 27.99 3.56
C GLY A 141 -12.67 26.63 4.27
N GLN A 142 -13.75 25.85 4.39
CA GLN A 142 -13.75 24.56 5.08
C GLN A 142 -13.80 23.39 4.09
N PRO A 143 -13.06 22.30 4.35
CA PRO A 143 -13.15 21.11 3.52
C PRO A 143 -14.47 20.39 3.77
N VAL A 144 -15.18 20.10 2.68
CA VAL A 144 -16.46 19.40 2.64
C VAL A 144 -16.43 18.29 1.59
N ALA A 145 -17.21 17.25 1.81
CA ALA A 145 -17.44 16.24 0.78
C ALA A 145 -18.41 16.81 -0.27
N THR A 146 -18.03 16.78 -1.54
CA THR A 146 -18.95 17.06 -2.64
C THR A 146 -19.74 15.80 -2.97
N THR A 147 -20.98 15.97 -3.43
CA THR A 147 -21.80 14.83 -3.87
C THR A 147 -21.36 14.45 -5.28
N PRO A 148 -20.78 13.26 -5.49
CA PRO A 148 -20.38 12.81 -6.82
C PRO A 148 -21.61 12.68 -7.73
N ALA A 149 -21.43 12.88 -9.04
CA ALA A 149 -22.53 12.75 -10.02
C ALA A 149 -23.20 11.35 -9.99
N ASN A 150 -22.46 10.32 -9.59
CA ASN A 150 -22.92 8.93 -9.52
C ASN A 150 -23.33 8.48 -8.10
N GLU A 151 -23.51 9.39 -7.13
CA GLU A 151 -23.79 9.03 -5.72
C GLU A 151 -24.99 8.07 -5.57
N ALA A 152 -26.05 8.25 -6.37
CA ALA A 152 -27.22 7.37 -6.37
C ALA A 152 -26.88 5.90 -6.73
N LYS A 153 -25.86 5.67 -7.55
CA LYS A 153 -25.38 4.31 -7.89
C LYS A 153 -24.59 3.70 -6.74
N TYR A 154 -23.81 4.51 -6.04
CA TYR A 154 -22.97 4.04 -4.92
C TYR A 154 -23.82 3.60 -3.72
N ALA A 155 -24.99 4.21 -3.51
CA ALA A 155 -25.90 3.92 -2.40
C ALA A 155 -26.34 2.45 -2.30
N ALA A 156 -26.23 1.66 -3.38
CA ALA A 156 -26.56 0.23 -3.37
C ALA A 156 -25.54 -0.61 -2.57
N ILE A 157 -24.29 -0.16 -2.49
CA ILE A 157 -23.19 -0.93 -1.87
C ILE A 157 -22.37 -0.12 -0.85
N SER A 158 -22.60 1.19 -0.74
CA SER A 158 -21.85 2.10 0.12
C SER A 158 -22.75 2.94 1.02
N THR A 159 -22.27 3.23 2.23
CA THR A 159 -22.89 4.21 3.13
C THR A 159 -22.59 5.64 2.66
N PRO A 160 -23.33 6.67 3.10
CA PRO A 160 -22.96 8.07 2.84
C PRO A 160 -21.54 8.41 3.37
N VAL A 161 -20.92 9.44 2.80
CA VAL A 161 -19.64 9.97 3.28
C VAL A 161 -19.84 10.66 4.63
N VAL A 162 -19.04 10.27 5.62
CA VAL A 162 -19.00 10.88 6.94
C VAL A 162 -17.72 11.69 7.09
N ARG A 163 -17.85 12.92 7.60
CA ARG A 163 -16.74 13.82 7.90
C ARG A 163 -16.46 13.83 9.40
N HIS A 164 -15.21 13.62 9.77
CA HIS A 164 -14.70 13.75 11.14
C HIS A 164 -13.54 14.74 11.18
N VAL A 165 -13.54 15.61 12.18
CA VAL A 165 -12.34 16.39 12.53
C VAL A 165 -11.52 15.55 13.48
N ILE A 166 -10.26 15.29 13.13
CA ILE A 166 -9.34 14.47 13.91
C ILE A 166 -8.02 15.22 14.13
N GLN A 167 -7.27 14.78 15.12
CA GLN A 167 -5.88 15.20 15.29
C GLN A 167 -4.98 14.20 14.58
N ALA A 168 -3.93 14.70 13.93
CA ALA A 168 -2.91 13.85 13.34
C ALA A 168 -2.24 12.97 14.41
N GLU A 169 -1.70 11.84 13.97
CA GLU A 169 -0.98 10.90 14.82
C GLU A 169 0.18 11.63 15.53
N LYS A 170 0.19 11.57 16.87
CA LYS A 170 1.17 12.30 17.67
C LYS A 170 2.53 11.63 17.54
N VAL A 171 3.53 12.43 17.22
CA VAL A 171 4.93 12.06 17.41
C VAL A 171 5.37 12.37 18.83
N GLY A 172 6.28 11.56 19.34
CA GLY A 172 6.88 11.68 20.66
C GLY A 172 8.37 11.37 20.61
N PRO A 173 9.03 11.19 21.77
CA PRO A 173 10.46 10.90 21.81
C PRO A 173 10.73 9.47 21.29
N GLY A 174 10.93 9.33 19.98
CA GLY A 174 11.64 8.21 19.36
C GLY A 174 13.05 8.66 18.99
N HIS A 175 14.06 7.83 19.20
CA HIS A 175 15.41 8.24 18.80
C HIS A 175 15.56 8.09 17.29
N ILE A 176 15.98 9.17 16.63
CA ILE A 176 16.41 9.21 15.23
C ILE A 176 17.58 10.20 15.14
N GLU A 177 18.60 9.89 14.36
CA GLU A 177 19.74 10.79 14.22
C GLU A 177 19.28 12.10 13.59
N LYS A 178 19.84 13.21 14.10
CA LYS A 178 19.43 14.57 13.75
C LYS A 178 19.39 14.83 12.24
N GLN A 179 20.32 14.24 11.48
CA GLN A 179 20.40 14.42 10.02
C GLN A 179 19.25 13.75 9.25
N TYR A 180 18.57 12.76 9.83
CA TYR A 180 17.41 12.10 9.23
C TYR A 180 16.07 12.55 9.83
N PHE A 181 16.09 13.48 10.79
CA PHE A 181 14.89 13.97 11.45
C PHE A 181 14.39 15.26 10.81
N TYR A 182 13.14 15.22 10.34
CA TYR A 182 12.45 16.39 9.80
C TYR A 182 11.30 16.78 10.74
N PRO A 183 11.49 17.75 11.66
CA PRO A 183 10.51 18.09 12.69
C PRO A 183 9.12 18.48 12.15
N LYS A 184 9.07 18.99 10.91
CA LYS A 184 7.84 19.45 10.25
C LYS A 184 7.15 18.35 9.46
N GLU A 185 7.77 17.19 9.32
CA GLU A 185 7.16 16.09 8.58
C GLU A 185 5.92 15.56 9.31
N PHE A 186 5.93 15.59 10.64
CA PHE A 186 4.78 15.29 11.48
C PHE A 186 4.45 16.48 12.39
N PRO A 187 3.73 17.50 11.89
CA PRO A 187 3.45 18.70 12.66
C PRO A 187 2.62 18.38 13.90
N LEU A 188 3.03 18.94 15.04
CA LEU A 188 2.32 18.80 16.30
C LEU A 188 0.93 19.44 16.21
N ASN A 189 -0.08 18.79 16.78
CA ASN A 189 -1.48 19.26 16.82
C ASN A 189 -2.10 19.54 15.44
N MET A 190 -1.55 18.95 14.38
CA MET A 190 -2.10 19.08 13.04
C MET A 190 -3.55 18.61 13.03
N THR A 191 -4.45 19.51 12.64
CA THR A 191 -5.85 19.18 12.45
C THR A 191 -6.05 18.60 11.06
N LEU A 192 -6.72 17.45 11.01
CA LEU A 192 -7.06 16.75 9.78
C LEU A 192 -8.59 16.56 9.70
N TYR A 193 -9.09 16.50 8.47
CA TYR A 193 -10.48 16.19 8.18
C TYR A 193 -10.52 14.83 7.51
N ARG A 194 -11.01 13.83 8.23
CA ARG A 194 -11.19 12.49 7.68
C ARG A 194 -12.56 12.39 7.03
N PHE A 195 -12.56 11.97 5.77
CA PHE A 195 -13.76 11.62 5.03
C PHE A 195 -13.75 10.13 4.81
N SER A 196 -14.77 9.42 5.29
CA SER A 196 -14.85 7.97 5.17
C SER A 196 -16.24 7.51 4.79
N ARG A 197 -16.31 6.31 4.21
CA ARG A 197 -17.56 5.56 4.02
C ARG A 197 -17.27 4.08 4.01
N ASN A 198 -18.26 3.28 4.37
CA ASN A 198 -18.18 1.83 4.27
C ASN A 198 -18.71 1.39 2.91
N VAL A 199 -18.10 0.35 2.36
CA VAL A 199 -18.46 -0.27 1.08
C VAL A 199 -18.46 -1.79 1.23
N LYS A 200 -19.47 -2.43 0.66
CA LYS A 200 -19.60 -3.89 0.64
C LYS A 200 -18.94 -4.46 -0.61
N ILE A 201 -17.94 -5.31 -0.42
CA ILE A 201 -17.13 -5.92 -1.47
C ILE A 201 -17.33 -7.43 -1.50
N SER A 202 -17.30 -8.00 -2.70
CA SER A 202 -17.37 -9.45 -2.92
C SER A 202 -16.45 -9.89 -4.06
N GLY A 203 -16.03 -11.16 -4.06
CA GLY A 203 -15.19 -11.74 -5.10
C GLY A 203 -13.69 -11.51 -4.91
N LEU A 204 -13.26 -11.06 -3.72
CA LEU A 204 -11.85 -11.02 -3.34
C LEU A 204 -11.33 -12.43 -3.00
N PRO A 205 -10.03 -12.70 -3.21
CA PRO A 205 -9.41 -13.89 -2.66
C PRO A 205 -9.49 -13.85 -1.12
N GLU A 206 -9.49 -15.03 -0.50
CA GLU A 206 -9.44 -15.12 0.95
C GLU A 206 -7.99 -14.97 1.43
N TRP A 207 -7.61 -13.75 1.80
CA TRP A 207 -6.26 -13.49 2.32
C TRP A 207 -6.04 -14.20 3.67
N GLU A 208 -4.83 -14.69 3.91
CA GLU A 208 -4.51 -15.41 5.15
C GLU A 208 -4.75 -14.57 6.41
N TRP A 209 -4.57 -13.24 6.32
CA TRP A 209 -4.81 -12.33 7.43
C TRP A 209 -6.30 -12.16 7.79
N VAL A 210 -7.25 -12.53 6.92
CA VAL A 210 -8.68 -12.33 7.15
C VAL A 210 -9.14 -13.06 8.42
N LYS A 211 -8.57 -14.22 8.73
CA LYS A 211 -8.89 -15.02 9.91
C LYS A 211 -7.87 -14.84 11.05
N ALA A 212 -6.98 -13.85 10.95
CA ALA A 212 -5.98 -13.60 11.98
C ALA A 212 -6.63 -13.22 13.32
N THR A 213 -6.02 -13.66 14.41
CA THR A 213 -6.39 -13.25 15.75
C THR A 213 -6.14 -11.75 15.90
N PRO A 214 -7.11 -10.95 16.38
CA PRO A 214 -6.89 -9.53 16.59
C PRO A 214 -5.75 -9.25 17.59
N TYR A 215 -4.87 -8.35 17.19
CA TYR A 215 -3.83 -7.80 18.04
C TYR A 215 -4.41 -6.74 18.97
N THR A 216 -4.14 -6.87 20.27
CA THR A 216 -4.61 -5.95 21.32
C THR A 216 -3.48 -5.42 22.19
N ASP A 217 -2.23 -5.69 21.81
CA ASP A 217 -1.01 -5.23 22.49
C ASP A 217 -0.82 -5.79 23.91
N THR A 218 -1.19 -7.06 24.15
CA THR A 218 -0.82 -7.72 25.42
C THR A 218 0.71 -7.88 25.52
N PRO A 219 1.29 -8.00 26.72
CA PRO A 219 2.73 -8.22 26.88
C PRO A 219 3.27 -9.40 26.06
N GLU A 220 2.51 -10.50 25.99
CA GLU A 220 2.87 -11.70 25.22
C GLU A 220 2.84 -11.43 23.71
N GLN A 221 1.78 -10.76 23.23
CA GLN A 221 1.67 -10.37 21.82
C GLN A 221 2.77 -9.37 21.42
N ARG A 222 3.09 -8.40 22.29
CA ARG A 222 4.21 -7.46 22.12
C ARG A 222 5.52 -8.21 21.98
N GLN A 223 5.83 -9.12 22.90
CA GLN A 223 7.07 -9.89 22.88
C GLN A 223 7.19 -10.74 21.61
N GLN A 224 6.12 -11.43 21.22
CA GLN A 224 6.09 -12.23 19.98
C GLN A 224 6.25 -11.38 18.72
N LEU A 225 5.64 -10.19 18.68
CA LEU A 225 5.81 -9.26 17.55
C LEU A 225 7.26 -8.76 17.46
N GLN A 226 7.87 -8.40 18.60
CA GLN A 226 9.28 -8.02 18.68
C GLN A 226 10.21 -9.16 18.22
N GLN A 227 9.91 -10.41 18.57
CA GLN A 227 10.64 -11.58 18.09
C GLN A 227 10.55 -11.74 16.57
N ALA A 228 9.37 -11.51 15.97
CA ALA A 228 9.21 -11.55 14.52
C ALA A 228 10.02 -10.45 13.81
N TYR A 229 10.04 -9.24 14.36
CA TYR A 229 10.92 -8.16 13.90
C TYR A 229 12.40 -8.52 14.04
N MET A 230 12.81 -9.11 15.16
CA MET A 230 14.20 -9.53 15.39
C MET A 230 14.63 -10.63 14.41
N ALA A 231 13.76 -11.61 14.12
CA ALA A 231 14.04 -12.65 13.14
C ALA A 231 14.25 -12.07 11.73
N ALA A 232 13.45 -11.08 11.33
CA ALA A 232 13.65 -10.38 10.06
C ALA A 232 14.95 -9.55 10.08
N TRP A 233 15.18 -8.79 11.16
CA TRP A 233 16.42 -8.01 11.35
C TRP A 233 17.67 -8.89 11.23
N GLN A 234 17.66 -10.07 11.84
CA GLN A 234 18.77 -11.03 11.78
C GLN A 234 18.99 -11.54 10.36
N ALA A 235 17.92 -11.86 9.62
CA ALA A 235 18.03 -12.29 8.23
C ALA A 235 18.60 -11.17 7.34
N TYR A 236 18.18 -9.91 7.53
CA TYR A 236 18.79 -8.77 6.84
C TYR A 236 20.27 -8.60 7.22
N ASN A 237 20.62 -8.69 8.50
CA ASN A 237 22.00 -8.56 8.97
C ASN A 237 22.91 -9.67 8.41
N ALA A 238 22.40 -10.90 8.32
CA ALA A 238 23.08 -12.04 7.72
C ALA A 238 23.09 -12.02 6.18
N LYS A 239 22.40 -11.06 5.56
CA LYS A 239 22.19 -10.98 4.11
C LYS A 239 21.53 -12.22 3.51
N ASP A 240 20.70 -12.90 4.30
CA ASP A 240 20.05 -14.16 3.92
C ASP A 240 18.74 -13.89 3.16
N LEU A 241 18.88 -13.73 1.84
CA LEU A 241 17.76 -13.49 0.93
C LEU A 241 16.74 -14.64 0.90
N ASN A 242 17.16 -15.88 1.15
CA ASN A 242 16.25 -17.03 1.15
C ASN A 242 15.32 -16.96 2.36
N THR A 243 15.89 -16.74 3.55
CA THR A 243 15.10 -16.57 4.77
C THR A 243 14.17 -15.36 4.67
N LEU A 244 14.64 -14.24 4.12
CA LEU A 244 13.80 -13.05 3.92
C LEU A 244 12.62 -13.33 2.98
N ARG A 245 12.85 -14.03 1.86
CA ARG A 245 11.79 -14.42 0.93
C ARG A 245 10.78 -15.34 1.59
N ASP A 246 11.25 -16.33 2.36
CA ASP A 246 10.40 -17.29 3.06
C ASP A 246 9.54 -16.60 4.14
N GLN A 247 10.11 -15.65 4.89
CA GLN A 247 9.38 -14.83 5.85
C GLN A 247 8.28 -13.96 5.21
N GLN A 248 8.46 -13.56 3.96
CA GLN A 248 7.53 -12.73 3.18
C GLN A 248 6.54 -13.54 2.33
N LYS A 249 6.60 -14.88 2.34
CA LYS A 249 5.85 -15.73 1.41
C LYS A 249 4.36 -15.41 1.32
N VAL A 250 3.71 -15.09 2.44
CA VAL A 250 2.29 -14.73 2.47
C VAL A 250 2.05 -13.38 1.79
N ALA A 251 2.85 -12.36 2.11
CA ALA A 251 2.81 -11.07 1.45
C ALA A 251 3.09 -11.17 -0.06
N LEU A 252 4.12 -11.93 -0.46
CA LEU A 252 4.50 -12.11 -1.88
C LEU A 252 3.38 -12.76 -2.69
N LYS A 253 2.70 -13.78 -2.13
CA LYS A 253 1.51 -14.38 -2.77
C LYS A 253 0.39 -13.37 -2.95
N ALA A 254 0.14 -12.54 -1.93
CA ALA A 254 -0.91 -11.54 -1.99
C ALA A 254 -0.61 -10.50 -3.07
N TRP A 255 0.61 -9.97 -3.10
CA TRP A 255 1.09 -9.05 -4.13
C TRP A 255 1.04 -9.68 -5.53
N ALA A 256 1.50 -10.92 -5.70
CA ALA A 256 1.48 -11.64 -6.97
C ALA A 256 0.06 -11.79 -7.52
N TRP A 257 -0.91 -12.04 -6.64
CA TRP A 257 -2.32 -12.03 -7.02
C TRP A 257 -2.77 -10.64 -7.49
N ALA A 258 -2.44 -9.59 -6.73
CA ALA A 258 -2.91 -8.23 -6.95
C ALA A 258 -2.24 -7.51 -8.14
N THR A 259 -1.05 -7.93 -8.56
CA THR A 259 -0.33 -7.34 -9.71
C THR A 259 -0.35 -8.23 -10.95
N GLY A 260 -0.55 -9.54 -10.79
CA GLY A 260 -0.39 -10.51 -11.87
C GLY A 260 1.07 -10.89 -12.15
N GLU A 261 2.00 -10.42 -11.33
CA GLU A 261 3.43 -10.77 -11.40
C GLU A 261 3.74 -12.06 -10.64
N SER A 262 4.97 -12.57 -10.78
CA SER A 262 5.45 -13.70 -9.97
C SER A 262 5.93 -13.23 -8.59
N GLU A 263 5.86 -14.12 -7.59
CA GLU A 263 6.43 -13.87 -6.26
C GLU A 263 7.92 -13.50 -6.33
N GLU A 264 8.66 -14.11 -7.26
CA GLU A 264 10.08 -13.84 -7.48
C GLU A 264 10.32 -12.43 -8.05
N SER A 265 9.53 -12.00 -9.04
CA SER A 265 9.64 -10.65 -9.62
C SER A 265 9.39 -9.60 -8.54
N ILE A 266 8.30 -9.75 -7.78
CA ILE A 266 7.94 -8.82 -6.70
C ILE A 266 9.04 -8.76 -5.65
N PHE A 267 9.61 -9.90 -5.26
CA PHE A 267 10.70 -9.93 -4.28
C PHE A 267 11.97 -9.27 -4.80
N ALA A 268 12.33 -9.51 -6.07
CA ALA A 268 13.53 -8.95 -6.71
C ALA A 268 13.44 -7.43 -6.95
N ASP A 269 12.23 -6.91 -7.15
CA ASP A 269 11.96 -5.49 -7.37
C ASP A 269 11.99 -4.65 -6.08
N GLN A 270 11.97 -5.29 -4.90
CA GLN A 270 12.15 -4.58 -3.64
C GLN A 270 13.54 -3.94 -3.60
N SER A 271 13.60 -2.64 -3.29
CA SER A 271 14.87 -1.88 -3.21
C SER A 271 15.92 -2.57 -2.32
N VAL A 272 15.47 -3.26 -1.28
CA VAL A 272 16.33 -3.97 -0.34
C VAL A 272 17.07 -5.15 -0.98
N TYR A 273 16.50 -5.81 -2.00
CA TYR A 273 17.14 -6.91 -2.71
C TYR A 273 18.48 -6.51 -3.34
N ARG A 274 18.56 -5.26 -3.82
CA ARG A 274 19.81 -4.66 -4.33
C ARG A 274 20.66 -4.09 -3.19
N ARG A 275 20.06 -3.32 -2.28
CA ARG A 275 20.79 -2.58 -1.23
C ARG A 275 21.54 -3.46 -0.24
N ILE A 276 21.00 -4.64 0.10
CA ILE A 276 21.65 -5.58 1.03
C ILE A 276 23.02 -6.08 0.53
N LYS A 277 23.24 -6.04 -0.79
CA LYS A 277 24.49 -6.44 -1.45
C LYS A 277 25.57 -5.36 -1.41
N ILE A 278 25.20 -4.11 -1.10
CA ILE A 278 26.15 -2.99 -0.98
C ILE A 278 27.14 -3.28 0.16
N LYS A 279 28.43 -2.98 -0.06
CA LYS A 279 29.51 -3.28 0.90
C LYS A 279 29.32 -2.55 2.22
N SER A 280 28.85 -1.30 2.18
CA SER A 280 28.57 -0.45 3.34
C SER A 280 27.24 -0.74 4.03
N PHE A 281 26.45 -1.70 3.52
CA PHE A 281 25.18 -2.09 4.14
C PHE A 281 25.38 -2.50 5.60
N LYS A 282 24.64 -1.86 6.50
CA LYS A 282 24.69 -2.15 7.94
C LYS A 282 23.32 -1.95 8.59
N MET A 283 22.83 -2.98 9.27
CA MET A 283 21.60 -2.85 10.05
C MET A 283 21.75 -1.85 11.20
N LYS A 284 20.74 -1.01 11.41
CA LYS A 284 20.61 -0.16 12.59
C LYS A 284 20.22 -1.03 13.79
N PRO A 285 20.92 -0.96 14.94
CA PRO A 285 20.49 -1.63 16.15
C PRO A 285 19.08 -1.20 16.58
N ILE A 286 18.30 -2.16 17.06
CA ILE A 286 16.93 -1.92 17.52
C ILE A 286 16.97 -1.46 18.98
N ASN A 287 16.42 -0.29 19.26
CA ASN A 287 16.00 0.11 20.60
C ASN A 287 14.47 0.07 20.64
N TRP A 288 13.89 -0.87 21.40
CA TRP A 288 12.45 -1.08 21.42
C TRP A 288 11.66 0.11 21.96
N ASP A 289 12.27 0.92 22.83
CA ASP A 289 11.64 2.12 23.39
C ASP A 289 11.41 3.21 22.34
N ASP A 290 12.07 3.14 21.18
CA ASP A 290 11.88 4.07 20.08
C ASP A 290 10.56 3.86 19.34
N TYR A 291 9.91 2.71 19.53
CA TYR A 291 8.81 2.26 18.67
C TYR A 291 7.49 2.18 19.43
N GLN A 292 6.42 2.56 18.73
CA GLN A 292 5.03 2.38 19.16
C GLN A 292 4.28 1.48 18.19
N VAL A 293 3.14 0.97 18.65
CA VAL A 293 2.29 0.10 17.83
C VAL A 293 1.36 0.90 16.94
N LYS A 294 1.17 0.43 15.71
CA LYS A 294 0.08 0.85 14.83
C LYS A 294 -0.79 -0.35 14.52
N ILE A 295 -2.01 -0.32 15.08
CA ILE A 295 -3.03 -1.37 14.92
C ILE A 295 -4.00 -0.92 13.83
N MET A 296 -4.24 -1.79 12.85
CA MET A 296 -5.05 -1.49 11.67
C MET A 296 -5.95 -2.67 11.34
N ASN A 297 -6.90 -2.47 10.42
CA ASN A 297 -7.76 -3.54 9.90
C ASN A 297 -8.43 -4.36 11.02
N GLN A 298 -9.07 -3.64 11.97
CA GLN A 298 -9.76 -4.21 13.14
C GLN A 298 -8.87 -5.11 14.01
N GLY A 299 -7.57 -4.79 14.11
CA GLY A 299 -6.61 -5.56 14.89
C GLY A 299 -5.96 -6.71 14.14
N ARG A 300 -6.41 -7.04 12.93
CA ARG A 300 -5.84 -8.15 12.16
C ARG A 300 -4.50 -7.80 11.52
N MET A 301 -4.19 -6.50 11.40
CA MET A 301 -2.92 -6.01 10.89
C MET A 301 -2.24 -5.12 11.93
N VAL A 302 -0.93 -5.31 12.11
CA VAL A 302 -0.14 -4.55 13.07
C VAL A 302 1.27 -4.28 12.54
N ARG A 303 1.84 -3.14 12.88
CA ARG A 303 3.26 -2.85 12.68
C ARG A 303 3.81 -1.99 13.81
N LEU A 304 5.14 -1.96 13.95
CA LEU A 304 5.85 -1.04 14.80
C LEU A 304 6.35 0.16 13.98
N VAL A 305 6.11 1.37 14.49
CA VAL A 305 6.55 2.63 13.88
C VAL A 305 7.36 3.43 14.90
N ASN A 306 8.40 4.13 14.45
CA ASN A 306 9.21 4.97 15.33
C ASN A 306 8.37 6.15 15.84
N LYS A 307 8.50 6.48 17.13
CA LYS A 307 7.70 7.52 17.79
C LYS A 307 7.99 8.93 17.25
N SER A 308 9.19 9.20 16.72
CA SER A 308 9.56 10.50 16.14
C SER A 308 9.29 10.61 14.64
N ASP A 309 9.39 9.49 13.91
CA ASP A 309 9.08 9.42 12.47
C ASP A 309 8.30 8.15 12.18
N LEU A 310 6.99 8.30 11.96
CA LEU A 310 6.05 7.19 11.83
C LEU A 310 6.24 6.37 10.55
N LYS A 311 7.13 6.77 9.63
CA LYS A 311 7.53 5.98 8.46
C LYS A 311 8.57 4.92 8.81
N ASN A 312 9.38 5.16 9.84
CA ASN A 312 10.51 4.30 10.17
C ASN A 312 10.07 3.11 11.02
N SER A 313 10.64 1.94 10.73
CA SER A 313 10.38 0.69 11.42
C SER A 313 11.62 0.16 12.17
N PRO A 314 11.48 -0.89 13.01
CA PRO A 314 12.62 -1.60 13.59
C PRO A 314 13.59 -2.19 12.55
N ILE A 315 13.13 -2.47 11.33
CA ILE A 315 13.96 -2.97 10.23
C ILE A 315 14.50 -1.78 9.45
N SER A 316 15.49 -1.11 10.03
CA SER A 316 16.18 0.02 9.39
C SER A 316 17.67 -0.29 9.22
N TYR A 317 18.28 0.28 8.19
CA TYR A 317 19.68 0.05 7.83
C TYR A 317 20.30 1.28 7.18
N TYR A 318 21.62 1.32 7.21
CA TYR A 318 22.43 2.30 6.52
C TYR A 318 23.10 1.68 5.31
N TYR A 319 23.29 2.47 4.27
CA TYR A 319 24.23 2.19 3.19
C TYR A 319 24.85 3.52 2.73
N VAL A 320 26.00 3.45 2.08
CA VAL A 320 26.60 4.62 1.40
C VAL A 320 26.14 4.58 -0.04
N ASP A 321 25.48 5.65 -0.50
CA ASP A 321 25.09 5.79 -1.89
C ASP A 321 26.34 5.98 -2.77
N GLU A 322 26.38 5.27 -3.90
CA GLU A 322 27.56 5.25 -4.76
C GLU A 322 27.67 6.51 -5.63
N GLU A 323 26.58 7.26 -5.81
CA GLU A 323 26.54 8.45 -6.66
C GLU A 323 27.13 9.68 -5.96
N ASP A 324 26.76 9.92 -4.69
CA ASP A 324 27.17 11.10 -3.92
C ASP A 324 28.05 10.79 -2.71
N GLY A 325 28.21 9.51 -2.33
CA GLY A 325 28.99 9.09 -1.17
C GLY A 325 28.31 9.35 0.18
N GLU A 326 27.04 9.76 0.18
CA GLU A 326 26.29 10.05 1.41
C GLU A 326 25.83 8.79 2.12
N THR A 327 25.79 8.84 3.45
CA THR A 327 25.19 7.76 4.24
C THR A 327 23.68 7.92 4.26
N VAL A 328 22.97 6.93 3.76
CA VAL A 328 21.51 6.92 3.66
C VAL A 328 20.92 6.00 4.73
N LEU A 329 19.99 6.52 5.53
CA LEU A 329 19.10 5.71 6.35
C LEU A 329 17.92 5.22 5.50
N SER A 330 17.70 3.91 5.48
CA SER A 330 16.54 3.29 4.85
C SER A 330 15.82 2.33 5.78
N THR A 331 14.56 2.04 5.49
CA THR A 331 13.68 1.24 6.32
C THR A 331 12.81 0.32 5.48
N VAL A 332 12.51 -0.87 5.99
CA VAL A 332 11.47 -1.77 5.49
C VAL A 332 10.38 -1.79 6.53
N ALA A 333 9.13 -1.50 6.17
CA ALA A 333 8.04 -1.36 7.14
C ALA A 333 6.97 -2.45 6.94
N PRO A 334 7.28 -3.74 7.21
CA PRO A 334 6.33 -4.82 6.98
C PRO A 334 5.11 -4.70 7.89
N ILE A 335 3.97 -5.15 7.40
CA ILE A 335 2.75 -5.32 8.19
C ILE A 335 2.61 -6.79 8.57
N PHE A 336 2.35 -7.04 9.84
CA PHE A 336 2.18 -8.38 10.39
C PHE A 336 0.72 -8.69 10.74
N SER A 337 0.39 -9.97 10.74
CA SER A 337 -0.85 -10.52 11.31
C SER A 337 -0.54 -11.68 12.24
N LEU A 338 -1.32 -11.84 13.31
CA LEU A 338 -1.22 -12.99 14.22
C LEU A 338 -2.02 -14.17 13.66
N ILE A 339 -1.35 -15.05 12.92
CA ILE A 339 -1.94 -16.20 12.23
C ILE A 339 -1.45 -17.48 12.92
N ASN A 340 -2.37 -18.32 13.38
CA ASN A 340 -2.06 -19.59 14.06
C ASN A 340 -1.06 -19.42 15.22
N GLY A 341 -1.19 -18.33 15.99
CA GLY A 341 -0.34 -18.02 17.15
C GLY A 341 1.06 -17.51 16.80
N ARG A 342 1.32 -17.11 15.55
CA ARG A 342 2.60 -16.53 15.11
C ARG A 342 2.39 -15.26 14.29
N PHE A 343 3.31 -14.31 14.39
CA PHE A 343 3.31 -13.13 13.53
C PHE A 343 3.89 -13.46 12.16
N VAL A 344 3.11 -13.19 11.12
CA VAL A 344 3.46 -13.44 9.71
C VAL A 344 3.41 -12.12 8.95
N GLN A 345 4.37 -11.87 8.06
CA GLN A 345 4.36 -10.69 7.19
C GLN A 345 3.30 -10.88 6.09
N VAL A 346 2.35 -9.95 6.01
CA VAL A 346 1.17 -10.07 5.13
C VAL A 346 1.10 -8.99 4.06
N ILE A 347 1.82 -7.87 4.21
CA ILE A 347 1.93 -6.77 3.23
C ILE A 347 3.33 -6.17 3.26
#